data_AF-A0A962I3R0-F1
#
_entry.id   AF-A0A962I3R0-F1
#
_cell.length_a   1.000
_cell.length_b   1.000
_cell.length_c   1.000
_cell.angle_alpha   90.00
_cell.angle_beta   90.00
_cell.angle_gamma   90.00
#
_symmetry.space_group_name_H-M   'P 1'
#
loop_
_entity.id
_entity.type
_entity.pdbx_description
1 polymer ?
#
loop_
_entity_poly.entity_id
_entity_poly.type
_entity_poly.pdbx_seq_one_letter_code
_entity_poly.pdbx_strand_id
1 'polypeptide(L)'
;MATDNTAQVFAGISNENEFYGHHYLAEVFKGDIRDRLDHWQTLEAAAKVAGQDWRSPQRQLAGAGGRWFRDREKLRHLREPAEFQQAFVDLQRPLLALLGYAIQPDEVSLNPQHPIRTWQQFATSTRAPQLLVIPAADYRHPTDDILDQPIDLSVYPADPP
;
A
#
# COMPACT_ATOMS: atom_id res chain seq x y z
N MET A 1 33.60 -2.68 -23.13
CA MET A 1 33.46 -1.60 -22.13
C MET A 1 32.21 -1.88 -21.32
N ALA A 2 32.34 -1.77 -20.00
CA ALA A 2 31.42 -2.31 -19.01
C ALA A 2 30.00 -1.75 -19.14
N THR A 3 29.02 -2.65 -19.13
CA THR A 3 27.62 -2.33 -18.81
C THR A 3 27.52 -2.23 -17.29
N ASP A 4 28.11 -1.17 -16.74
CA ASP A 4 28.03 -0.89 -15.31
C ASP A 4 26.61 -0.44 -14.97
N ASN A 5 26.00 -1.21 -14.09
CA ASN A 5 25.19 -0.74 -12.98
C ASN A 5 23.84 -0.04 -13.32
N THR A 6 22.86 -0.82 -13.78
CA THR A 6 21.44 -0.42 -13.69
C THR A 6 20.79 -0.75 -12.34
N ALA A 7 21.57 -1.16 -11.33
CA ALA A 7 21.04 -1.61 -10.03
C ALA A 7 20.54 -0.47 -9.12
N GLN A 8 20.65 0.79 -9.58
CA GLN A 8 20.22 1.98 -8.84
C GLN A 8 18.89 2.60 -9.35
N VAL A 9 18.17 1.93 -10.25
CA VAL A 9 17.16 2.61 -11.10
C VAL A 9 15.72 2.59 -10.56
N PHE A 10 15.39 1.80 -9.54
CA PHE A 10 14.02 1.76 -9.00
C PHE A 10 13.94 2.44 -7.63
N ALA A 11 13.54 3.71 -7.62
CA ALA A 11 13.37 4.48 -6.39
C ALA A 11 12.38 3.79 -5.43
N GLY A 12 12.83 3.48 -4.22
CA GLY A 12 12.01 2.92 -3.15
C GLY A 12 11.83 1.39 -3.16
N ILE A 13 12.52 0.65 -4.03
CA ILE A 13 12.51 -0.83 -4.02
C ILE A 13 13.91 -1.33 -3.67
N SER A 14 14.05 -1.92 -2.48
CA SER A 14 15.26 -2.65 -2.06
C SER A 14 15.04 -4.15 -2.19
N ASN A 15 16.08 -4.88 -2.61
CA ASN A 15 16.11 -6.33 -2.58
C ASN A 15 17.06 -6.78 -1.48
N GLU A 16 16.52 -7.38 -0.43
CA GLU A 16 17.32 -7.92 0.68
C GLU A 16 17.70 -9.39 0.48
N ASN A 17 17.26 -10.01 -0.62
CA ASN A 17 17.55 -11.42 -0.89
C ASN A 17 18.78 -11.56 -1.80
N GLU A 18 19.86 -12.11 -1.25
CA GLU A 18 21.12 -12.35 -1.96
C GLU A 18 21.02 -13.45 -3.04
N PHE A 19 19.99 -14.31 -3.01
CA PHE A 19 19.83 -15.43 -3.94
C PHE A 19 19.08 -15.07 -5.23
N TYR A 20 18.16 -14.10 -5.19
CA TYR A 20 17.50 -13.58 -6.39
C TYR A 20 18.29 -12.36 -6.88
N GLY A 21 19.28 -12.61 -7.74
CA GLY A 21 20.14 -11.56 -8.26
C GLY A 21 19.38 -10.47 -9.03
N HIS A 22 19.99 -9.29 -9.15
CA HIS A 22 19.43 -8.12 -9.84
C HIS A 22 18.92 -8.37 -11.27
N HIS A 23 19.44 -9.40 -11.94
CA HIS A 23 18.97 -9.85 -13.25
C HIS A 23 17.50 -10.26 -13.24
N TYR A 24 17.06 -10.96 -12.19
CA TYR A 24 15.68 -11.43 -12.05
C TYR A 24 14.70 -10.25 -11.96
N LEU A 25 15.00 -9.25 -11.14
CA LEU A 25 14.19 -8.03 -11.06
C LEU A 25 14.16 -7.30 -12.41
N ALA A 26 15.32 -7.15 -13.07
CA ALA A 26 15.36 -6.51 -14.38
C ALA A 26 14.52 -7.25 -15.43
N GLU A 27 14.47 -8.58 -15.42
CA GLU A 27 13.63 -9.38 -16.32
C GLU A 27 12.14 -9.22 -16.01
N VAL A 28 11.73 -9.29 -14.73
CA VAL A 28 10.34 -9.06 -14.31
C VAL A 28 9.86 -7.65 -14.72
N PHE A 29 10.71 -6.63 -14.57
CA PHE A 29 10.38 -5.26 -14.96
C PHE A 29 10.35 -5.04 -16.48
N LYS A 30 11.22 -5.72 -17.24
CA LYS A 30 11.28 -5.57 -18.71
C LYS A 30 10.18 -6.36 -19.44
N GLY A 31 9.77 -7.51 -18.91
CA GLY A 31 8.69 -8.32 -19.45
C GLY A 31 7.35 -7.96 -18.81
N ASP A 32 6.95 -8.73 -17.79
CA ASP A 32 5.61 -8.74 -17.20
C ASP A 32 5.06 -7.36 -16.85
N ILE A 33 5.87 -6.49 -16.22
CA ILE A 33 5.40 -5.16 -15.80
C ILE A 33 5.18 -4.25 -17.01
N ARG A 34 6.06 -4.30 -18.02
CA ARG A 34 5.90 -3.50 -19.24
C ARG A 34 4.64 -3.93 -19.99
N ASP A 35 4.47 -5.23 -20.21
CA ASP A 35 3.31 -5.77 -20.91
C ASP A 35 2.00 -5.40 -20.21
N ARG A 36 2.00 -5.40 -18.86
CA ARG A 36 0.86 -4.96 -18.05
C ARG A 36 0.55 -3.47 -18.24
N LEU A 37 1.57 -2.61 -18.27
CA LEU A 37 1.40 -1.17 -18.46
C LEU A 37 0.86 -0.87 -19.88
N ASP A 38 1.39 -1.54 -20.90
CA ASP A 38 0.96 -1.37 -22.29
C ASP A 38 -0.48 -1.86 -22.48
N HIS A 39 -0.85 -2.95 -21.82
CA HIS A 39 -2.23 -3.44 -21.79
C HIS A 39 -3.18 -2.39 -21.18
N TRP A 40 -2.83 -1.80 -20.04
CA TRP A 40 -3.65 -0.75 -19.43
C TRP A 40 -3.76 0.50 -20.32
N GLN A 41 -2.69 0.93 -20.98
CA GLN A 41 -2.75 2.05 -21.92
C GLN A 41 -3.69 1.76 -23.09
N THR A 42 -3.64 0.54 -23.63
CA THR A 42 -4.53 0.10 -24.70
C THR A 42 -6.01 0.12 -24.26
N LEU A 43 -6.30 -0.40 -23.06
CA LEU A 43 -7.65 -0.35 -22.49
C LEU A 43 -8.14 1.08 -22.28
N GLU A 44 -7.28 1.99 -21.81
CA GLU A 44 -7.63 3.40 -21.59
C GLU A 44 -7.97 4.11 -22.90
N ALA A 45 -7.18 3.87 -23.94
CA ALA A 45 -7.44 4.40 -25.27
C ALA A 45 -8.76 3.88 -25.85
N ALA A 46 -9.04 2.58 -25.71
CA ALA A 46 -10.28 1.97 -26.17
C ALA A 46 -11.51 2.51 -25.40
N ALA A 47 -11.41 2.63 -24.07
CA ALA A 47 -12.46 3.21 -23.24
C ALA A 47 -12.78 4.65 -23.65
N LYS A 48 -11.76 5.47 -23.93
CA LYS A 48 -11.91 6.84 -24.40
C LYS A 48 -12.66 6.91 -25.75
N VAL A 49 -12.35 6.02 -26.69
CA VAL A 49 -13.07 5.92 -27.97
C VAL A 49 -14.53 5.49 -27.78
N ALA A 50 -14.78 4.57 -26.83
CA ALA A 50 -16.11 4.09 -26.49
C ALA A 50 -16.92 5.06 -25.60
N GLY A 51 -16.36 6.21 -25.21
CA GLY A 51 -17.01 7.17 -24.30
C GLY A 51 -17.15 6.66 -22.86
N GLN A 52 -16.35 5.69 -22.45
CA GLN A 52 -16.32 5.13 -21.10
C GLN A 52 -15.31 5.88 -20.22
N ASP A 53 -15.66 6.16 -18.96
CA ASP A 53 -14.73 6.75 -17.97
C ASP A 53 -13.96 5.63 -17.25
N TRP A 54 -13.12 4.93 -18.00
CA TRP A 54 -12.13 4.02 -17.42
C TRP A 54 -10.75 4.64 -17.52
N ARG A 55 -9.99 4.56 -16.42
CA ARG A 55 -8.62 5.07 -16.32
C ARG A 55 -7.70 3.99 -15.82
N SER A 56 -6.45 3.99 -16.28
CA SER A 56 -5.45 3.06 -15.78
C SER A 56 -5.14 3.28 -14.28
N PRO A 57 -4.72 2.24 -13.53
CA PRO A 57 -4.45 2.37 -12.09
C PRO A 57 -3.50 3.53 -11.73
N GLN A 58 -2.42 3.71 -12.50
CA GLN A 58 -1.48 4.81 -12.31
C GLN A 58 -2.11 6.19 -12.50
N ARG A 59 -3.10 6.33 -13.40
CA ARG A 59 -3.84 7.59 -13.62
C ARG A 59 -4.82 7.87 -12.50
N GLN A 60 -5.48 6.82 -12.00
CA GLN A 60 -6.36 6.95 -10.84
C GLN A 60 -5.56 7.36 -9.60
N LEU A 61 -4.40 6.73 -9.36
CA LEU A 61 -3.51 7.05 -8.25
C LEU A 61 -2.96 8.49 -8.34
N ALA A 62 -2.49 8.89 -9.52
CA ALA A 62 -2.03 10.26 -9.76
C ALA A 62 -3.13 11.29 -9.48
N GLY A 63 -4.38 10.99 -9.84
CA GLY A 63 -5.54 11.85 -9.55
C GLY A 63 -5.91 11.92 -8.07
N ALA A 64 -5.60 10.89 -7.28
CA ALA A 64 -5.91 10.85 -5.85
C ALA A 64 -4.92 11.65 -4.98
N GLY A 65 -3.70 11.91 -5.48
CA GLY A 65 -2.61 12.50 -4.68
C GLY A 65 -2.98 13.81 -3.99
N GLY A 66 -3.61 14.76 -4.70
CA GLY A 66 -3.98 16.06 -4.12
C GLY A 66 -4.94 15.95 -2.93
N ARG A 67 -5.93 15.04 -2.99
CA ARG A 67 -6.81 14.76 -1.84
C ARG A 67 -6.04 14.11 -0.72
N TRP A 68 -5.24 13.10 -1.04
CA TRP A 68 -4.46 12.34 -0.07
C TRP A 68 -3.53 13.25 0.76
N PHE A 69 -2.74 14.12 0.11
CA PHE A 69 -1.85 15.04 0.84
C PHE A 69 -2.61 16.02 1.74
N ARG A 70 -3.78 16.51 1.32
CA ARG A 70 -4.61 17.39 2.16
C ARG A 70 -5.14 16.65 3.38
N ASP A 71 -5.65 15.43 3.21
CA ASP A 71 -6.20 14.65 4.31
C ASP A 71 -5.09 14.17 5.26
N ARG A 72 -3.89 13.84 4.74
CA ARG A 72 -2.69 13.59 5.55
C ARG A 72 -2.29 14.81 6.38
N GLU A 73 -2.34 16.01 5.80
CA GLU A 73 -2.00 17.21 6.57
C GLU A 73 -2.99 17.44 7.73
N LYS A 74 -4.29 17.21 7.52
CA LYS A 74 -5.28 17.27 8.62
C LYS A 74 -4.95 16.30 9.74
N LEU A 75 -4.57 15.07 9.39
CA LEU A 75 -4.26 14.01 10.34
C LEU A 75 -3.13 14.42 11.33
N ARG A 76 -2.15 15.19 10.86
CA ARG A 76 -1.03 15.70 11.69
C ARG A 76 -1.48 16.68 12.79
N HIS A 77 -2.65 17.28 12.65
CA HIS A 77 -3.18 18.24 13.63
C HIS A 77 -4.13 17.61 14.65
N LEU A 78 -4.53 16.35 14.44
CA LEU A 78 -5.42 15.63 15.34
C LEU A 78 -4.67 15.16 16.59
N ARG A 79 -5.32 15.29 17.75
CA ARG A 79 -4.77 14.91 19.06
C ARG A 79 -5.68 13.94 19.82
N GLU A 80 -6.97 13.93 19.47
CA GLU A 80 -7.93 12.98 20.00
C GLU A 80 -7.78 11.63 19.29
N PRO A 81 -7.52 10.52 20.01
CA PRO A 81 -7.24 9.21 19.41
C PRO A 81 -8.36 8.72 18.48
N ALA A 82 -9.62 8.80 18.93
CA ALA A 82 -10.75 8.33 18.15
C ALA A 82 -10.97 9.14 16.86
N GLU A 83 -10.75 10.46 16.91
CA GLU A 83 -10.84 11.33 15.74
C GLU A 83 -9.70 11.04 14.76
N PHE A 84 -8.48 10.85 15.27
CA PHE A 84 -7.32 10.45 14.48
C PHE A 84 -7.55 9.12 13.76
N GLN A 85 -8.03 8.09 14.46
CA GLN A 85 -8.24 6.77 13.87
C GLN A 85 -9.29 6.81 12.75
N GLN A 86 -10.39 7.54 12.97
CA GLN A 86 -11.41 7.71 11.94
C GLN A 86 -10.83 8.44 10.71
N ALA A 87 -10.10 9.53 10.92
CA ALA A 87 -9.44 10.27 9.83
C ALA A 87 -8.38 9.42 9.10
N PHE A 88 -7.66 8.55 9.82
CA PHE A 88 -6.70 7.62 9.25
C PHE A 88 -7.37 6.59 8.33
N VAL A 89 -8.47 5.99 8.78
CA VAL A 89 -9.29 5.09 7.95
C VAL A 89 -9.78 5.80 6.69
N ASP A 90 -10.26 7.05 6.81
CA ASP A 90 -10.78 7.83 5.67
C ASP A 90 -9.69 8.29 4.68
N LEU A 91 -8.46 8.48 5.17
CA LEU A 91 -7.27 8.71 4.36
C LEU A 91 -6.91 7.46 3.54
N GLN A 92 -6.91 6.29 4.17
CA GLN A 92 -6.42 5.04 3.56
C GLN A 92 -7.43 4.35 2.66
N ARG A 93 -8.73 4.44 2.98
CA ARG A 93 -9.81 3.75 2.23
C ARG A 93 -9.75 3.93 0.71
N PRO A 94 -9.65 5.15 0.14
CA PRO A 94 -9.60 5.30 -1.31
C PRO A 94 -8.27 4.80 -1.89
N LEU A 95 -7.15 4.95 -1.19
CA LEU A 95 -5.85 4.46 -1.66
C LEU A 95 -5.86 2.93 -1.75
N LEU A 96 -6.34 2.25 -0.72
CA LEU A 96 -6.46 0.79 -0.71
C LEU A 96 -7.42 0.30 -1.79
N ALA A 97 -8.57 0.95 -1.97
CA ALA A 97 -9.52 0.59 -3.01
C ALA A 97 -8.90 0.66 -4.42
N LEU A 98 -8.07 1.69 -4.69
CA LEU A 98 -7.34 1.82 -5.96
C LEU A 98 -6.31 0.70 -6.18
N LEU A 99 -5.74 0.18 -5.10
CA LEU A 99 -4.79 -0.94 -5.14
C LEU A 99 -5.50 -2.31 -5.14
N GLY A 100 -6.83 -2.35 -5.12
CA GLY A 100 -7.62 -3.58 -5.10
C GLY A 100 -7.86 -4.17 -3.70
N TYR A 101 -7.57 -3.38 -2.65
CA TYR A 101 -7.74 -3.76 -1.26
C TYR A 101 -8.99 -3.11 -0.63
N ALA A 102 -9.52 -3.73 0.41
CA ALA A 102 -10.65 -3.23 1.18
C ALA A 102 -10.27 -3.06 2.65
N ILE A 103 -10.94 -2.12 3.33
CA ILE A 103 -10.86 -2.02 4.79
C ILE A 103 -12.02 -2.82 5.39
N GLN A 104 -11.69 -3.99 5.89
CA GLN A 104 -12.55 -4.93 6.63
C GLN A 104 -11.83 -5.28 7.94
N PRO A 105 -12.08 -4.53 9.03
CA PRO A 105 -11.43 -4.77 10.30
C PRO A 105 -11.62 -6.21 10.76
N ASP A 106 -10.51 -6.88 11.04
CA ASP A 106 -10.46 -8.27 11.48
C ASP A 106 -9.21 -8.51 12.33
N GLU A 107 -9.14 -9.65 12.98
CA GLU A 107 -8.00 -10.06 13.81
C GLU A 107 -7.36 -11.33 13.25
N VAL A 108 -6.02 -11.37 13.25
CA VAL A 108 -5.26 -12.56 12.87
C VAL A 108 -4.33 -12.98 14.00
N SER A 109 -4.38 -14.27 14.35
CA SER A 109 -3.47 -14.86 15.32
C SER A 109 -2.33 -15.58 14.61
N LEU A 110 -1.25 -14.85 14.33
CA LEU A 110 0.02 -15.45 13.88
C LEU A 110 0.77 -16.10 15.05
N ASN A 111 0.63 -15.51 16.24
CA ASN A 111 1.00 -16.07 17.53
C ASN A 111 -0.26 -16.09 18.42
N PRO A 112 -0.60 -17.23 19.05
CA PRO A 112 -1.75 -17.34 19.96
C PRO A 112 -1.81 -16.28 21.07
N GLN A 113 -0.67 -15.77 21.52
CA GLN A 113 -0.57 -14.82 22.63
C GLN A 113 -0.76 -13.36 22.18
N HIS A 114 -0.54 -13.08 20.90
CA HIS A 114 -0.48 -11.73 20.36
C HIS A 114 -1.23 -11.68 19.02
N PRO A 115 -2.57 -11.73 19.03
CA PRO A 115 -3.35 -11.44 17.83
C PRO A 115 -3.08 -10.00 17.38
N ILE A 116 -3.16 -9.75 16.08
CA ILE A 116 -2.97 -8.41 15.49
C ILE A 116 -4.22 -8.01 14.70
N ARG A 117 -4.55 -6.72 14.74
CA ARG A 117 -5.59 -6.11 13.94
C ARG A 117 -5.15 -6.01 12.50
N THR A 118 -6.09 -6.27 11.59
CA THR A 118 -5.90 -6.22 10.15
C THR A 118 -7.08 -5.51 9.51
N TRP A 119 -6.84 -4.91 8.36
CA TRP A 119 -7.88 -4.41 7.47
C TRP A 119 -8.20 -5.39 6.35
N GLN A 120 -7.28 -6.28 6.01
CA GLN A 120 -7.55 -7.33 5.04
C GLN A 120 -6.56 -8.46 5.21
N GLN A 121 -7.05 -9.68 5.03
CA GLN A 121 -6.24 -10.89 5.02
C GLN A 121 -6.45 -11.62 3.69
N PHE A 122 -5.36 -11.93 3.00
CA PHE A 122 -5.41 -12.83 1.84
C PHE A 122 -4.84 -14.18 2.26
N ALA A 123 -5.73 -15.01 2.80
CA ALA A 123 -5.46 -16.39 3.15
C ALA A 123 -6.16 -17.34 2.17
N THR A 124 -5.49 -18.44 1.86
CA THR A 124 -6.16 -19.61 1.29
C THR A 124 -6.61 -20.49 2.45
N SER A 125 -7.77 -21.16 2.35
CA SER A 125 -8.39 -21.96 3.44
C SER A 125 -7.50 -23.01 4.10
N THR A 126 -6.35 -23.34 3.51
CA THR A 126 -5.42 -24.39 3.95
C THR A 126 -4.02 -23.90 4.29
N ARG A 127 -3.72 -22.60 4.17
CA ARG A 127 -2.38 -22.05 4.44
C ARG A 127 -2.45 -20.74 5.21
N ALA A 128 -1.34 -20.40 5.86
CA ALA A 128 -1.11 -19.09 6.46
C ALA A 128 -1.41 -17.96 5.46
N PRO A 129 -1.86 -16.79 5.92
CA PRO A 129 -2.10 -15.64 5.06
C PRO A 129 -0.82 -15.28 4.28
N GLN A 130 -0.98 -15.04 2.98
CA GLN A 130 0.13 -14.65 2.11
C GLN A 130 0.33 -13.13 2.09
N LEU A 131 -0.71 -12.38 2.43
CA LEU A 131 -0.68 -10.92 2.55
C LEU A 131 -1.61 -10.47 3.67
N LEU A 132 -1.11 -9.53 4.47
CA LEU A 132 -1.87 -8.83 5.51
C LEU A 132 -1.79 -7.32 5.24
N VAL A 133 -2.94 -6.66 5.32
CA VAL A 133 -3.02 -5.20 5.37
C VAL A 133 -3.25 -4.82 6.83
N ILE A 134 -2.30 -4.11 7.43
CA ILE A 134 -2.31 -3.79 8.86
C ILE A 134 -2.45 -2.28 9.04
N PRO A 135 -3.38 -1.78 9.87
CA PRO A 135 -3.38 -0.39 10.28
C PRO A 135 -2.14 -0.08 11.11
N ALA A 136 -1.27 0.79 10.62
CA ALA A 136 -0.10 1.27 11.34
C ALA A 136 -0.08 2.80 11.28
N ALA A 137 -0.51 3.45 12.35
CA ALA A 137 -0.38 4.88 12.53
C ALA A 137 -0.34 5.22 14.02
N ASP A 138 0.52 6.16 14.40
CA ASP A 138 0.63 6.63 15.78
C ASP A 138 0.29 8.13 15.86
N TYR A 139 -0.79 8.46 16.55
CA TYR A 139 -1.24 9.85 16.76
C TYR A 139 -0.26 10.65 17.64
N ARG A 140 0.63 9.97 18.38
CA ARG A 140 1.64 10.58 19.26
C ARG A 140 2.89 11.02 18.49
N HIS A 141 3.00 10.62 17.21
CA HIS A 141 4.10 10.98 16.30
C HIS A 141 3.63 11.82 15.09
N PRO A 142 2.86 12.91 15.30
CA PRO A 142 2.20 13.64 14.20
C PRO A 142 3.15 14.43 13.28
N THR A 143 4.39 14.66 13.73
CA THR A 143 5.40 15.40 12.97
C THR A 143 6.27 14.50 12.12
N ASP A 144 6.34 13.21 12.46
CA ASP A 144 7.17 12.23 11.79
C ASP A 144 6.52 11.85 10.46
N ASP A 145 7.33 11.39 9.50
CA ASP A 145 6.74 10.75 8.33
C ASP A 145 5.99 9.49 8.77
N ILE A 146 4.81 9.22 8.20
CA ILE A 146 4.03 8.01 8.49
C ILE A 146 4.87 6.74 8.27
N LEU A 147 5.81 6.77 7.32
CA LEU A 147 6.71 5.63 7.07
C LEU A 147 7.85 5.50 8.09
N ASP A 148 8.15 6.57 8.83
CA ASP A 148 9.18 6.61 9.88
C ASP A 148 8.58 6.40 11.29
N GLN A 149 7.25 6.41 11.41
CA GLN A 149 6.57 6.17 12.67
C GLN A 149 6.82 4.74 13.16
N PRO A 150 7.02 4.55 14.48
CA PRO A 150 7.00 3.21 15.05
C PRO A 150 5.62 2.57 14.81
N ILE A 151 5.59 1.24 14.69
CA ILE A 151 4.31 0.51 14.72
C ILE A 151 3.70 0.72 16.11
N ASP A 152 2.55 1.41 16.14
CA ASP A 152 1.82 1.67 17.36
C ASP A 152 1.24 0.37 17.95
N LEU A 153 1.08 0.34 19.27
CA LEU A 153 0.51 -0.81 19.97
C LEU A 153 -0.99 -1.00 19.69
N SER A 154 -1.70 -0.01 19.14
CA SER A 154 -3.05 -0.19 18.60
C SER A 154 -3.14 -1.24 17.49
N VAL A 155 -2.01 -1.76 17.00
CA VAL A 155 -2.01 -2.99 16.19
C VAL A 155 -2.52 -4.21 16.98
N TYR A 156 -2.45 -4.22 18.31
CA TYR A 156 -2.90 -5.32 19.16
C TYR A 156 -4.33 -5.09 19.68
N PRO A 157 -5.23 -6.10 19.63
CA PRO A 157 -6.61 -6.00 20.12
C PRO A 157 -6.78 -5.59 21.58
N ALA A 158 -5.80 -5.91 22.42
CA ALA A 158 -5.82 -5.62 23.85
C ALA A 158 -5.61 -4.13 24.18
N ASP A 159 -4.99 -3.39 23.26
CA ASP A 159 -4.74 -1.96 23.40
C ASP A 159 -5.85 -1.16 22.70
N PRO A 160 -6.24 0.02 23.21
CA PRO A 160 -7.26 0.83 22.54
C PRO A 160 -6.84 1.15 21.08
N PRO A 161 -7.78 1.20 20.14
CA PRO A 161 -7.50 1.66 18.78
C PRO A 161 -7.05 3.13 18.80
#